data_AF-A0A355UFU7-F1
#
_entry.id   AF-A0A355UFU7-F1
#
_cell.length_a   1.000
_cell.length_b   1.000
_cell.length_c   1.000
_cell.angle_alpha   90.00
_cell.angle_beta   90.00
_cell.angle_gamma   90.00
#
_symmetry.space_group_name_H-M   'P 1'
#
loop_
_entity.id
_entity.type
_entity.pdbx_description
1 polymer ?
#
loop_
_entity_poly.entity_id
_entity_poly.type
_entity_poly.pdbx_seq_one_letter_code
_entity_poly.pdbx_strand_id
1 'polypeptide(L)' 'IIDFPPGTGDIHLTTIQDIRVDGAIIVTTPQTIAVNDARKSAEMFTNEALAIPFIGVVENMSW' A
#
# COMPACT_ATOMS: atom_id res chain seq x y z
N ILE A 1 13.85 0.62 -3.28
CA ILE A 1 12.53 1.30 -3.28
C ILE A 1 11.80 0.83 -4.52
N ILE A 2 10.56 0.38 -4.37
CA ILE A 2 9.75 -0.20 -5.44
C ILE A 2 8.48 0.62 -5.52
N ASP A 3 8.14 1.05 -6.74
CA ASP A 3 6.89 1.74 -7.00
C ASP A 3 5.87 0.73 -7.53
N PHE A 4 4.71 0.71 -6.91
CA PHE A 4 3.64 -0.19 -7.30
C PHE A 4 2.62 0.58 -8.15
N PRO A 5 2.01 -0.07 -9.16
CA PRO A 5 0.88 0.54 -9.86
C PRO A 5 -0.27 0.81 -8.87
N PRO A 6 -1.16 1.77 -9.15
CA PRO A 6 -2.29 2.06 -8.27
C PRO A 6 -3.24 0.86 -8.17
N GLY A 7 -3.82 0.66 -6.99
CA GLY A 7 -4.86 -0.33 -6.72
C GLY A 7 -4.44 -1.40 -5.69
N THR A 8 -5.22 -2.47 -5.65
CA THR A 8 -5.04 -3.62 -4.73
C THR A 8 -5.08 -4.95 -5.50
N GLY A 9 -4.60 -4.94 -6.74
CA GLY A 9 -4.63 -6.12 -7.61
C GLY A 9 -3.62 -7.20 -7.20
N ASP A 10 -3.77 -8.39 -7.78
CA ASP A 10 -2.89 -9.55 -7.49
C ASP A 10 -1.40 -9.29 -7.79
N ILE A 11 -1.09 -8.27 -8.61
CA ILE A 11 0.29 -7.91 -8.94
C ILE A 11 1.10 -7.52 -7.69
N HIS A 12 0.45 -6.91 -6.69
CA HIS A 12 1.09 -6.59 -5.42
C HIS A 12 1.47 -7.88 -4.68
N LEU A 13 0.53 -8.82 -4.57
CA LEU A 13 0.72 -10.10 -3.88
C LEU A 13 1.85 -10.93 -4.52
N THR A 14 1.80 -11.12 -5.84
CA THR A 14 2.78 -11.91 -6.57
C THR A 14 4.17 -11.28 -6.48
N THR A 15 4.28 -9.97 -6.67
CA THR A 15 5.56 -9.28 -6.58
C THR A 15 6.15 -9.41 -5.18
N ILE A 16 5.36 -9.18 -4.13
CA ILE A 16 5.82 -9.31 -2.73
C ILE A 16 6.26 -10.74 -2.37
N GLN A 17 5.66 -11.76 -2.98
CA GLN A 17 6.09 -13.15 -2.77
C GLN A 17 7.45 -13.43 -3.42
N ASP A 18 7.75 -12.78 -4.54
CA ASP A 18 9.02 -12.94 -5.26
C ASP A 18 10.17 -12.11 -4.65
N ILE A 19 9.86 -11.02 -3.93
CA ILE A 19 10.84 -10.13 -3.31
C ILE A 19 10.55 -9.89 -1.83
N ARG A 20 11.57 -10.06 -0.99
CA ARG A 20 11.45 -9.75 0.44
C ARG A 20 11.34 -8.24 0.66
N VAL A 21 10.20 -7.79 1.17
CA VAL A 21 9.91 -6.38 1.48
C VAL A 21 9.98 -6.15 3.00
N ASP A 22 10.81 -5.20 3.45
CA ASP A 22 10.99 -4.90 4.88
C ASP A 22 9.89 -4.01 5.46
N GLY A 23 9.13 -3.33 4.60
CA GLY A 23 7.97 -2.54 5.01
C GLY A 23 7.32 -1.78 3.86
N ALA A 24 6.11 -1.29 4.10
CA ALA A 24 5.29 -0.59 3.11
C ALA A 24 4.93 0.83 3.57
N ILE A 25 4.93 1.76 2.60
CA ILE A 25 4.43 3.13 2.78
C ILE A 25 3.31 3.34 1.76
N ILE A 26 2.18 3.89 2.22
CA ILE A 26 1.06 4.23 1.34
C ILE A 26 1.06 5.72 1.06
N VAL A 27 0.99 6.08 -0.22
CA VAL A 27 0.82 7.47 -0.66
C VAL A 27 -0.64 7.67 -1.04
N THR A 28 -1.29 8.67 -0.44
CA THR A 28 -2.68 9.02 -0.72
C THR A 28 -2.82 10.52 -0.98
N THR A 29 -4.03 10.98 -1.27
CA THR A 29 -4.38 12.40 -1.44
C THR A 29 -5.59 12.73 -0.56
N PRO A 30 -5.83 14.00 -0.17
CA PRO A 30 -6.84 14.34 0.85
C PRO A 30 -8.30 14.09 0.40
N GLN A 31 -8.53 13.80 -0.88
CA GLN A 31 -9.86 13.47 -1.39
C GLN A 31 -10.33 12.14 -0.78
N THR A 32 -11.57 12.13 -0.28
CA THR A 32 -12.17 10.97 0.41
C THR A 32 -12.08 9.66 -0.39
N ILE A 33 -12.12 9.72 -1.72
CA ILE A 33 -11.99 8.55 -2.60
C ILE A 33 -10.59 7.93 -2.45
N ALA A 34 -9.54 8.73 -2.49
CA ALA A 34 -8.16 8.26 -2.36
C ALA A 34 -7.86 7.74 -0.94
N VAL A 35 -8.43 8.36 0.09
CA VAL A 35 -8.32 7.86 1.47
C VAL A 35 -8.99 6.50 1.64
N ASN A 36 -10.16 6.30 1.03
CA ASN A 36 -10.87 5.01 1.07
C ASN A 36 -10.08 3.90 0.37
N ASP A 37 -9.44 4.19 -0.76
CA ASP A 37 -8.60 3.23 -1.48
C ASP A 37 -7.28 2.95 -0.75
N ALA A 38 -6.67 3.97 -0.13
CA ALA A 38 -5.50 3.82 0.73
C ALA A 38 -5.78 2.90 1.93
N ARG A 39 -6.97 3.01 2.54
CA ARG A 39 -7.38 2.13 3.64
C ARG A 39 -7.50 0.67 3.21
N LYS A 40 -8.16 0.41 2.07
CA LYS A 40 -8.25 -0.96 1.52
C LYS A 40 -6.88 -1.53 1.18
N SER A 41 -5.99 -0.70 0.65
CA SER A 41 -4.62 -1.08 0.35
C SER A 41 -3.87 -1.44 1.63
N ALA A 42 -4.00 -0.65 2.69
CA ALA A 42 -3.40 -0.95 3.99
C ALA A 42 -3.87 -2.31 4.54
N GLU A 43 -5.17 -2.58 4.49
CA GLU A 43 -5.75 -3.86 4.91
C GLU A 43 -5.14 -5.06 4.14
N MET A 44 -4.89 -4.91 2.84
CA MET A 44 -4.23 -5.94 2.02
C MET A 44 -2.82 -6.26 2.51
N PHE A 45 -1.99 -5.24 2.77
CA PHE A 45 -0.60 -5.42 3.23
C PHE A 45 -0.50 -5.94 4.66
N THR A 46 -1.48 -5.62 5.51
CA THR A 46 -1.55 -6.11 6.90
C THR A 46 -2.18 -7.50 7.03
N ASN A 47 -2.69 -8.08 5.93
CA ASN A 47 -3.23 -9.43 5.94
C ASN A 47 -2.13 -10.44 6.33
N GLU A 48 -2.48 -11.44 7.15
CA GLU A 48 -1.57 -12.45 7.71
C GLU A 48 -0.73 -13.17 6.64
N ALA A 49 -1.22 -13.23 5.40
CA ALA A 49 -0.50 -13.85 4.28
C ALA A 49 0.80 -13.12 3.87
N LEU A 50 0.89 -11.81 4.07
CA LEU A 50 2.06 -11.02 3.65
C LEU A 50 2.94 -10.61 4.82
N ALA A 51 2.34 -10.34 5.99
CA ALA A 51 3.04 -9.92 7.20
C ALA A 51 4.07 -8.77 6.99
N ILE A 52 3.81 -7.87 6.02
CA ILE A 52 4.71 -6.74 5.77
C ILE A 52 4.47 -5.67 6.83
N PRO A 53 5.52 -5.16 7.50
CA PRO A 53 5.40 -4.04 8.42
C PRO A 53 4.87 -2.79 7.72
N PHE A 54 3.77 -2.23 8.22
CA PHE A 54 3.27 -0.95 7.76
C PHE A 54 4.06 0.19 8.40
N ILE A 55 4.80 0.97 7.60
CA ILE A 55 5.67 2.05 8.08
C ILE A 55 4.87 3.34 8.28
N GLY A 56 3.91 3.64 7.39
CA GLY A 56 3.08 4.83 7.52
C GLY A 56 2.35 5.25 6.24
N VAL A 57 1.58 6.34 6.37
CA VAL A 57 0.87 7.00 5.26
C VAL A 57 1.54 8.35 4.97
N VAL A 58 1.67 8.68 3.70
CA VAL A 58 2.04 10.01 3.21
C VAL A 58 0.82 10.60 2.48
N GLU A 59 0.29 11.70 2.99
CA GLU A 59 -0.72 12.49 2.28
C GLU A 59 -0.04 13.47 1.34
N ASN A 60 -0.31 13.33 0.04
CA ASN A 60 0.21 14.15 -1.03
C ASN A 60 -0.90 15.07 -1.57
N MET A 61 -0.52 16.18 -2.21
CA MET A 61 -1.47 17.17 -2.75
C MET A 61 -2.45 17.74 -1.71
N SER A 62 -2.02 17.89 -0.45
CA SER A 62 -2.75 18.62 0.59
C SER A 62 -2.37 20.10 0.54
N TRP A 63 -3.22 20.90 -0.13
CA TRP A 63 -3.11 22.35 -0.22
C TRP A 63 -4.38 23.04 0.29
#